data_AF-A0A645HIZ7-F1
#
_entry.id   AF-A0A645HIZ7-F1
#
_cell.length_a   1.000
_cell.length_b   1.000
_cell.length_c   1.000
_cell.angle_alpha   90.00
_cell.angle_beta   90.00
_cell.angle_gamma   90.00
#
_symmetry.space_group_name_H-M   'P 1'
#
loop_
_entity.id
_entity.type
_entity.pdbx_description
1 polymer ?
#
loop_
_entity_poly.entity_id
_entity_poly.type
_entity_poly.pdbx_seq_one_letter_code
_entity_poly.pdbx_strand_id
1 'polypeptide(L)'
;MIKAIVYTSNTGFTKKYAEILSHKIGVEAYELEDAKTKLSSNDEVVYMGWLCAGKIIKFHDTLKDFQIRCVCAVGMASPNEKMVSDAEKRNKAENVKFFYLQGGFNMKKLKGIYKIMMQTMSKGVSKALEKKENLSASSKYP
;
A
#
# COMPACT_ATOMS: atom_id res chain seq x y z
N MET A 1 22.00 -2.57 -12.26
CA MET A 1 22.14 -2.25 -10.82
C MET A 1 20.98 -1.35 -10.46
N ILE A 2 20.34 -1.56 -9.30
CA ILE A 2 19.22 -0.72 -8.86
C ILE A 2 19.65 0.74 -8.81
N LYS A 3 18.95 1.60 -9.55
CA LYS A 3 19.25 3.03 -9.68
C LYS A 3 18.65 3.85 -8.54
N ALA A 4 17.44 3.50 -8.11
CA ALA A 4 16.70 4.24 -7.08
C ALA A 4 15.59 3.39 -6.45
N ILE A 5 15.07 3.88 -5.32
CA ILE A 5 13.78 3.48 -4.77
C ILE A 5 12.72 4.46 -5.29
N VAL A 6 11.67 3.95 -5.93
CA VAL A 6 10.52 4.76 -6.35
C VAL A 6 9.34 4.42 -5.46
N TYR A 7 8.64 5.42 -4.92
CA TYR A 7 7.53 5.16 -4.01
C TYR A 7 6.27 5.99 -4.28
N THR A 8 5.14 5.46 -3.83
CA THR A 8 3.92 6.25 -3.59
C THR A 8 3.50 6.11 -2.14
N SER A 9 3.07 7.21 -1.53
CA SER A 9 2.73 7.24 -0.10
C SER A 9 1.51 8.13 0.13
N ASN A 10 0.59 7.69 0.99
CA ASN A 10 -0.58 8.48 1.38
C ASN A 10 -0.38 9.11 2.77
N THR A 11 -0.11 8.28 3.77
CA THR A 11 -0.01 8.71 5.19
C THR A 11 1.44 8.71 5.72
N GLY A 12 2.43 8.52 4.85
CA GLY A 12 3.85 8.64 5.17
C GLY A 12 4.58 7.33 5.51
N PHE A 13 3.87 6.22 5.73
CA PHE A 13 4.50 4.94 6.08
C PHE A 13 5.39 4.39 4.95
N THR A 14 4.89 4.38 3.71
CA THR A 14 5.67 3.90 2.55
C THR A 14 6.91 4.76 2.32
N LYS A 15 6.77 6.09 2.45
CA LYS A 15 7.90 7.03 2.37
C LYS A 15 9.00 6.68 3.37
N LYS A 16 8.64 6.45 4.64
CA LYS A 16 9.60 6.06 5.68
C LYS A 16 10.34 4.77 5.33
N TYR A 17 9.63 3.77 4.79
CA TYR A 17 10.29 2.54 4.35
C TYR A 17 11.23 2.76 3.16
N ALA A 18 10.82 3.60 2.20
CA ALA A 18 11.67 3.95 1.07
C ALA A 18 12.96 4.64 1.53
N GLU A 19 12.87 5.62 2.44
CA GLU A 19 14.02 6.33 3.02
C GLU A 19 14.96 5.38 3.79
N ILE A 20 14.42 4.45 4.58
CA ILE A 20 15.23 3.46 5.31
C ILE A 20 15.99 2.55 4.34
N LEU A 21 15.29 2.04 3.32
CA LEU A 21 15.91 1.12 2.34
C LEU A 21 16.93 1.85 1.48
N SER A 22 16.62 3.07 1.03
CA SER A 22 17.50 3.88 0.20
C SER A 22 18.81 4.18 0.92
N HIS A 23 18.74 4.58 2.19
CA HIS A 23 19.93 4.78 3.04
C HIS A 23 20.73 3.48 3.23
N LYS A 24 20.06 2.33 3.40
CA LYS A 24 20.73 1.04 3.61
C LYS A 24 21.50 0.54 2.39
N ILE A 25 21.01 0.81 1.18
CA ILE A 25 21.62 0.31 -0.06
C ILE A 25 22.37 1.39 -0.85
N GLY A 26 22.41 2.63 -0.34
CA GLY A 26 23.18 3.72 -0.92
C GLY A 26 22.61 4.27 -2.23
N VAL A 27 21.28 4.32 -2.36
CA VAL A 27 20.60 4.92 -3.53
C VAL A 27 19.62 5.99 -3.08
N GLU A 28 19.15 6.82 -4.01
CA GLU A 28 18.13 7.83 -3.76
C GLU A 28 16.72 7.25 -3.68
N ALA A 29 15.83 7.93 -2.96
CA ALA A 29 14.39 7.63 -2.91
C ALA A 29 13.58 8.78 -3.52
N TYR A 30 12.74 8.46 -4.50
CA TYR A 30 11.88 9.44 -5.16
C TYR A 30 10.41 9.07 -5.04
N GLU A 31 9.56 10.07 -4.80
CA GLU A 31 8.14 9.91 -5.05
C GLU A 31 7.90 9.75 -6.55
N LEU A 32 6.91 8.95 -6.96
CA LEU A 32 6.74 8.54 -8.35
C LEU A 32 6.75 9.70 -9.37
N GLU A 33 6.10 10.81 -9.06
CA GLU A 33 6.07 11.95 -9.98
C GLU A 33 7.45 12.62 -10.13
N ASP A 34 8.21 12.73 -9.03
CA ASP A 34 9.59 13.22 -9.09
C ASP A 34 10.48 12.25 -9.86
N ALA A 35 10.30 10.94 -9.64
CA ALA A 35 11.08 9.90 -10.28
C ALA A 35 10.98 9.96 -11.81
N LYS A 36 9.78 10.21 -12.35
CA LYS A 36 9.54 10.36 -13.80
C LYS A 36 10.33 11.51 -14.44
N THR A 37 10.72 12.51 -13.66
CA THR A 37 11.50 13.66 -14.14
C THR A 37 13.01 13.48 -13.94
N LYS A 38 13.41 12.62 -13.01
CA LYS A 38 14.81 12.46 -12.57
C LYS A 38 15.48 11.19 -13.08
N LEU A 39 14.69 10.18 -13.45
CA LEU A 39 15.14 8.88 -13.91
C LEU A 39 14.81 8.70 -15.39
N SER A 40 15.56 7.82 -16.05
CA SER A 40 15.33 7.45 -17.44
C SER A 40 14.30 6.34 -17.54
N SER A 41 13.54 6.34 -18.65
CA SER A 41 12.70 5.19 -19.00
C SER A 41 13.58 3.96 -19.16
N ASN A 42 13.32 2.91 -18.38
CA ASN A 42 14.11 1.68 -18.21
C ASN A 42 15.17 1.64 -17.09
N ASP A 43 15.33 2.67 -16.27
CA ASP A 43 16.13 2.52 -15.06
C ASP A 43 15.58 1.36 -14.20
N GLU A 44 16.48 0.51 -13.70
CA GLU A 44 16.12 -0.57 -12.78
C GLU A 44 15.80 0.02 -11.41
N VAL A 45 14.59 -0.19 -10.89
CA VAL A 45 14.18 0.37 -9.60
C VAL A 45 13.51 -0.66 -8.70
N VAL A 46 13.48 -0.34 -7.41
CA VAL A 46 12.58 -0.98 -6.44
C VAL A 46 11.35 -0.08 -6.30
N TYR A 47 10.17 -0.65 -6.47
CA TYR A 47 8.92 0.08 -6.26
C TYR A 47 8.32 -0.18 -4.88
N MET A 48 7.92 0.85 -4.14
CA MET A 48 7.22 0.72 -2.87
C MET A 48 5.90 1.48 -2.92
N GLY A 49 4.78 0.76 -2.79
CA GLY A 49 3.45 1.36 -2.89
C GLY A 49 2.56 0.98 -1.74
N TRP A 50 1.73 1.93 -1.29
CA TRP A 50 0.71 1.64 -0.29
C TRP A 50 -0.47 0.88 -0.91
N LEU A 51 -1.11 0.04 -0.08
CA LEU A 51 -2.29 -0.71 -0.47
C LEU A 51 -3.57 0.09 -0.25
N CYS A 52 -4.42 0.14 -1.29
CA CYS A 52 -5.80 0.59 -1.19
C CYS A 52 -6.70 -0.53 -1.72
N ALA A 53 -7.59 -1.05 -0.87
CA ALA A 53 -8.45 -2.20 -1.20
C ALA A 53 -7.67 -3.40 -1.80
N GLY A 54 -6.45 -3.64 -1.28
CA GLY A 54 -5.56 -4.72 -1.73
C GLY A 54 -4.83 -4.45 -3.05
N LYS A 55 -5.03 -3.29 -3.69
CA LYS A 55 -4.25 -2.87 -4.86
C LYS A 55 -3.10 -1.97 -4.45
N ILE A 56 -1.92 -2.18 -5.02
CA ILE A 56 -0.77 -1.29 -4.89
C ILE A 56 -1.04 -0.09 -5.80
N ILE A 57 -1.15 1.08 -5.19
CA ILE A 57 -1.46 2.30 -5.92
C ILE A 57 -0.36 2.59 -6.96
N LYS A 58 -0.76 2.84 -8.21
CA LYS A 58 0.09 3.18 -9.37
C LYS A 58 1.16 2.14 -9.76
N PHE A 59 1.13 0.91 -9.24
CA PHE A 59 2.12 -0.12 -9.59
C PHE A 59 2.17 -0.41 -11.10
N HIS A 60 1.02 -0.69 -11.71
CA HIS A 60 0.97 -1.02 -13.15
C HIS A 60 1.34 0.16 -14.06
N ASP A 61 1.08 1.39 -13.62
CA ASP A 61 1.52 2.57 -14.38
C ASP A 61 3.04 2.69 -14.33
N THR A 62 3.63 2.43 -13.16
CA THR A 62 5.08 2.47 -12.94
C THR A 62 5.83 1.41 -13.78
N LEU A 63 5.21 0.27 -14.09
CA LEU A 63 5.78 -0.75 -14.99
C LEU A 63 6.03 -0.23 -16.42
N LYS A 64 5.34 0.84 -16.84
CA LYS A 64 5.53 1.46 -18.16
C LYS A 64 6.72 2.43 -18.17
N ASP A 65 7.04 2.97 -17.00
CA ASP A 65 8.07 3.99 -16.83
C ASP A 65 9.43 3.37 -16.49
N PHE A 66 9.47 2.26 -15.74
CA PHE A 66 10.72 1.71 -15.18
C PHE A 66 10.80 0.18 -15.22
N GLN A 67 12.02 -0.35 -15.14
CA GLN A 67 12.26 -1.79 -14.99
C GLN A 67 12.17 -2.18 -13.50
N ILE A 68 11.01 -2.70 -13.07
CA ILE A 68 10.80 -3.04 -11.66
C ILE A 68 11.46 -4.38 -11.33
N ARG A 69 12.51 -4.34 -10.50
CA ARG A 69 13.21 -5.56 -10.03
C ARG A 69 12.57 -6.17 -8.79
N CYS A 70 11.89 -5.34 -8.01
CA CYS A 70 11.27 -5.70 -6.75
C CYS A 70 10.11 -4.74 -6.46
N VAL A 71 9.04 -5.26 -5.88
CA VAL A 71 7.90 -4.47 -5.40
C VAL A 71 7.61 -4.76 -3.92
N CYS A 72 7.42 -3.70 -3.14
CA CYS A 72 7.01 -3.77 -1.75
C CYS A 72 5.62 -3.16 -1.57
N ALA A 73 4.64 -3.99 -1.24
CA ALA A 73 3.31 -3.58 -0.85
C ALA A 73 3.29 -3.16 0.63
N VAL A 74 2.81 -1.96 0.93
CA VAL A 74 2.68 -1.46 2.30
C VAL A 74 1.22 -1.38 2.70
N GLY A 75 0.77 -2.30 3.56
CA GLY A 75 -0.63 -2.39 3.98
C GLY A 75 -0.80 -2.34 5.49
N MET A 76 -2.04 -2.14 5.96
CA MET A 76 -2.33 -1.92 7.39
C MET A 76 -2.21 -3.19 8.24
N ALA A 77 -2.46 -4.36 7.65
CA ALA A 77 -2.50 -5.61 8.37
C ALA A 77 -1.08 -6.16 8.59
N SER A 78 -0.88 -6.87 9.69
CA SER A 78 0.30 -7.73 9.83
C SER A 78 0.28 -8.79 8.73
N PRO A 79 1.38 -8.98 7.99
CA PRO A 79 1.43 -9.96 6.92
C PRO A 79 1.30 -11.38 7.46
N ASN A 80 0.58 -12.22 6.74
CA ASN A 80 0.68 -13.68 6.80
C ASN A 80 0.80 -14.22 5.37
N GLU A 81 1.28 -15.46 5.22
CA GLU A 81 1.60 -16.06 3.92
C GLU A 81 0.44 -15.95 2.92
N LYS A 82 -0.78 -16.28 3.35
CA LYS A 82 -1.98 -16.21 2.50
C LYS A 82 -2.23 -14.78 2.04
N MET A 83 -2.15 -13.79 2.93
CA MET A 83 -2.35 -12.39 2.59
C MET A 83 -1.29 -11.86 1.63
N VAL A 84 -0.03 -12.28 1.79
CA VAL A 84 1.06 -11.91 0.88
C VAL A 84 0.79 -12.48 -0.52
N SER A 85 0.47 -13.78 -0.62
CA SER A 85 0.16 -14.42 -1.91
C SER A 85 -1.10 -13.85 -2.58
N ASP A 86 -2.16 -13.57 -1.81
CA ASP A 86 -3.37 -12.95 -2.34
C ASP A 86 -3.10 -11.53 -2.85
N ALA A 87 -2.26 -10.75 -2.16
CA ALA A 87 -1.87 -9.42 -2.59
C ALA A 87 -1.01 -9.45 -3.85
N GLU A 88 -0.05 -10.37 -3.94
CA GLU A 88 0.79 -10.58 -5.13
C GLU A 88 -0.07 -10.90 -6.35
N LYS A 89 -0.94 -11.91 -6.26
CA LYS A 89 -1.87 -12.32 -7.32
C LYS A 89 -2.82 -11.20 -7.74
N ARG A 90 -3.40 -10.49 -6.77
CA ARG A 90 -4.31 -9.37 -7.04
C ARG A 90 -3.65 -8.25 -7.85
N ASN A 91 -2.35 -8.04 -7.65
CA ASN A 91 -1.58 -7.02 -8.34
C ASN A 91 -0.81 -7.56 -9.55
N LYS A 92 -1.06 -8.81 -9.94
CA LYS A 92 -0.38 -9.49 -11.06
C LYS A 92 1.15 -9.33 -11.01
N ALA A 93 1.70 -9.46 -9.80
CA ALA A 93 3.10 -9.18 -9.51
C ALA A 93 3.98 -10.44 -9.47
N GLU A 94 3.46 -11.60 -9.86
CA GLU A 94 4.11 -12.92 -9.73
C GLU A 94 5.43 -13.03 -10.51
N ASN A 95 5.63 -12.18 -11.52
CA ASN A 95 6.85 -12.14 -12.33
C ASN A 95 7.94 -11.20 -11.77
N VAL A 96 7.68 -10.58 -10.62
CA VAL A 96 8.59 -9.64 -9.94
C VAL A 96 8.73 -10.08 -8.48
N LYS A 97 9.91 -9.86 -7.88
CA LYS A 97 10.08 -10.16 -6.45
C LYS A 97 9.09 -9.32 -5.63
N PHE A 98 8.20 -9.97 -4.90
CA PHE A 98 7.14 -9.33 -4.13
C PHE A 98 7.39 -9.41 -2.62
N PHE A 99 7.22 -8.29 -1.93
CA PHE A 99 7.30 -8.20 -0.48
C PHE A 99 6.09 -7.46 0.07
N TYR A 100 5.68 -7.82 1.29
CA TYR A 100 4.64 -7.11 2.03
C TYR A 100 5.21 -6.56 3.32
N LEU A 101 4.97 -5.28 3.59
CA LEU A 101 5.36 -4.60 4.82
C LEU A 101 4.11 -4.08 5.55
N GLN A 102 4.10 -4.25 6.87
CA GLN A 102 3.06 -3.68 7.72
C GLN A 102 3.28 -2.16 7.87
N GLY A 103 2.47 -1.37 7.18
CA GLY A 103 2.29 0.05 7.48
C GLY A 103 1.36 0.28 8.66
N GLY A 104 0.89 1.52 8.81
CA GLY A 104 -0.07 1.88 9.85
C GLY A 104 -1.29 2.59 9.31
N PHE A 105 -2.28 2.77 10.18
CA PHE A 105 -3.48 3.54 9.91
C PHE A 105 -3.46 4.84 10.69
N ASN A 106 -3.63 5.95 10.00
CA ASN A 106 -3.72 7.25 10.65
C ASN A 106 -4.77 8.12 9.94
N MET A 107 -5.98 8.12 10.47
CA MET A 107 -7.12 8.91 9.96
C MET A 107 -6.81 10.42 9.89
N LYS A 108 -6.00 10.94 10.84
CA LYS A 108 -5.61 12.36 10.85
C LYS A 108 -4.69 12.71 9.69
N LYS A 109 -3.89 11.74 9.20
CA LYS A 109 -2.97 11.91 8.07
C LYS A 109 -3.60 11.61 6.71
N LEU A 110 -4.81 11.03 6.66
CA LEU A 110 -5.53 10.85 5.40
C LEU A 110 -5.96 12.21 4.84
N LYS A 111 -5.65 12.45 3.56
CA LYS A 111 -5.99 13.68 2.86
C LYS A 111 -7.09 13.43 1.80
N GLY A 112 -7.85 14.49 1.50
CA GLY A 112 -8.79 14.53 0.37
C GLY A 112 -9.85 13.43 0.37
N ILE A 113 -10.13 12.88 -0.81
CA ILE A 113 -11.21 11.92 -1.05
C ILE A 113 -11.07 10.62 -0.24
N TYR A 114 -9.84 10.20 0.07
CA TYR A 114 -9.60 8.99 0.87
C TYR A 114 -10.07 9.14 2.32
N LYS A 115 -9.99 10.34 2.89
CA LYS A 115 -10.52 10.62 4.24
C LYS A 115 -12.04 10.49 4.26
N ILE A 116 -12.71 11.06 3.24
CA ILE A 116 -14.18 10.99 3.10
C ILE A 116 -14.64 9.54 2.92
N MET A 117 -13.99 8.79 2.02
CA MET A 117 -14.30 7.38 1.79
C MET A 117 -14.14 6.56 3.08
N MET A 118 -13.06 6.76 3.83
CA MET A 118 -12.85 6.07 5.12
C MET A 118 -13.87 6.44 6.18
N GLN A 119 -14.31 7.71 6.25
CA GLN A 119 -15.37 8.12 7.17
C GLN A 119 -16.69 7.41 6.85
N THR A 120 -17.05 7.30 5.56
CA THR A 120 -18.26 6.59 5.13
C THR A 120 -18.17 5.09 5.43
N MET A 121 -17.04 4.46 5.14
CA MET A 121 -16.82 3.05 5.46
C MET A 121 -16.86 2.81 6.98
N SER A 122 -16.26 3.68 7.78
CA SER A 122 -16.28 3.58 9.25
C SER A 122 -17.72 3.63 9.78
N LYS A 123 -18.54 4.55 9.27
CA LYS A 123 -19.97 4.62 9.60
C LYS A 123 -20.72 3.35 9.19
N GLY A 124 -20.40 2.79 8.02
CA GLY A 124 -21.00 1.52 7.56
C GLY A 124 -20.66 0.35 8.47
N VAL A 125 -19.40 0.24 8.89
CA VAL A 125 -18.94 -0.79 9.84
C VAL A 125 -19.62 -0.61 11.20
N SER A 126 -19.66 0.61 11.75
CA SER A 126 -20.36 0.89 13.02
C SER A 126 -21.82 0.48 12.97
N LYS A 127 -22.57 0.86 11.91
CA LYS A 127 -23.96 0.44 11.73
C LYS A 127 -24.13 -1.07 11.61
N ALA A 128 -23.20 -1.75 10.93
CA ALA A 128 -23.25 -3.21 10.80
C ALA A 128 -22.98 -3.92 12.14
N LEU A 129 -22.10 -3.37 12.97
CA LEU A 129 -21.84 -3.85 14.33
C LEU A 129 -23.04 -3.62 15.25
N GLU A 130 -23.60 -2.40 15.27
CA GLU A 130 -24.82 -2.06 16.01
C GLU A 130 -25.98 -3.00 15.63
N LYS A 131 -26.17 -3.28 14.34
CA LYS A 131 -27.21 -4.22 13.89
C LYS A 131 -26.95 -5.64 14.40
N LYS A 132 -25.70 -6.10 14.42
CA LYS A 132 -25.34 -7.44 14.95
C LYS A 132 -25.50 -7.54 16.46
N GLU A 133 -25.17 -6.50 17.21
CA GLU A 133 -25.39 -6.44 18.67
C GLU A 133 -26.89 -6.43 19.02
N ASN A 134 -27.71 -5.72 18.23
CA ASN A 134 -29.16 -5.75 18.42
C ASN A 134 -29.76 -7.14 18.10
N LEU A 135 -29.21 -7.88 17.13
CA LEU A 135 -29.64 -9.27 16.85
C LEU A 135 -29.18 -10.27 17.93
N SER A 136 -28.06 -10.04 18.61
CA SER A 136 -27.61 -10.91 19.71
C SER A 136 -28.29 -10.59 21.05
N ALA A 137 -28.79 -9.36 21.23
CA ALA A 137 -29.59 -8.96 22.38
C ALA A 137 -31.05 -9.48 22.32
N SER A 138 -31.62 -9.65 21.13
CA SER A 138 -33.00 -10.14 20.93
C SER A 138 -33.16 -11.67 20.98
N SER A 139 -32.07 -12.45 21.06
CA SER A 139 -32.13 -13.92 21.17
C SER A 139 -32.00 -14.44 22.61
N LYS A 140 -32.05 -13.55 23.62
CA LYS A 140 -31.83 -13.90 25.05
C LYS A 140 -33.09 -14.10 25.90
N TYR A 141 -34.29 -14.15 25.32
CA TYR A 141 -35.51 -14.49 26.07
C TYR A 141 -36.41 -15.43 25.25
N PRO A 142 -36.57 -16.72 25.66
CA PRO A 142 -37.79 -17.48 25.38
C PRO A 142 -38.96 -16.99 26.25
#